data_AF-A0A9D1X5N0-F1
#
_entry.id   AF-A0A9D1X5N0-F1
#
_cell.length_a   1.000
_cell.length_b   1.000
_cell.length_c   1.000
_cell.angle_alpha   90.00
_cell.angle_beta   90.00
_cell.angle_gamma   90.00
#
_symmetry.space_group_name_H-M   'P 1'
#
loop_
_entity.id
_entity.type
_entity.pdbx_description
1 polymer ?
#
loop_
_entity_poly.entity_id
_entity_poly.type
_entity_poly.pdbx_seq_one_letter_code
_entity_poly.pdbx_strand_id
1 'polypeptide(L)'
;MLLIRRERYRFFFTFLLILSLFSGLFFRGNVYADETDGGSANVSEGYDAEKKGSITVELQDIGTDRENVRLSLYQVGDLAQEGYGFRYDWSEDFKNNSGLEGLDLNGIATAEENETTAETLRNVIEAAGSAIEPLEVQTTGTSGVVSFGQDASGAGILEQGVYLILEEIAGDYGTVSPFLVSLPNCSDGENWEYDITCMPKAAELMRLGTIQVKKALKYFDGNDLGELYAKDAVFYVGLFLDAEGTMPFGGRGKNVKAIQIQNTSSNTVTFTGLPEGTYYIFETDAAGNAIPFQEMQGGAGSPEGQYYSISGEDLMADNAGQAPVIAIERQTNPNDAATVSNVYLDVPEGYYQEEPGTPDEQNNSTTTRKTTTTTERDRRTTSRKTGDDNRILLWGGILAVAVLGAGLVLWRRKENR
;
A
#
# COMPACT_ATOMS: atom_id res chain seq x y z
N MET A 1 -71.82 4.45 -25.03
CA MET A 1 -70.88 3.30 -25.08
C MET A 1 -69.88 3.62 -26.19
N LEU A 2 -68.64 4.03 -25.99
CA LEU A 2 -67.74 4.09 -24.83
C LEU A 2 -67.18 5.52 -24.69
N LEU A 3 -67.16 6.04 -23.46
CA LEU A 3 -66.30 7.15 -23.07
C LEU A 3 -64.87 6.60 -22.96
N ILE A 4 -63.94 7.07 -23.80
CA ILE A 4 -62.52 6.80 -23.61
C ILE A 4 -62.05 7.72 -22.48
N ARG A 5 -61.84 7.09 -21.32
CA ARG A 5 -61.35 7.70 -20.08
C ARG A 5 -59.92 8.18 -20.27
N ARG A 6 -59.74 9.49 -20.50
CA ARG A 6 -58.50 10.24 -20.26
C ARG A 6 -58.22 10.21 -18.76
N GLU A 7 -57.45 9.24 -18.27
CA GLU A 7 -56.86 9.33 -16.92
C GLU A 7 -55.45 8.75 -16.89
N ARG A 8 -54.49 9.64 -16.56
CA ARG A 8 -53.17 9.39 -15.94
C ARG A 8 -52.07 8.73 -16.78
N TYR A 9 -51.53 9.50 -17.73
CA TYR A 9 -50.16 9.32 -18.28
C TYR A 9 -49.20 10.37 -17.71
N ARG A 10 -49.07 10.42 -16.39
CA ARG A 10 -48.06 11.21 -15.67
C ARG A 10 -47.70 10.38 -14.43
N PHE A 11 -46.41 10.19 -14.15
CA PHE A 11 -45.79 9.30 -13.16
C PHE A 11 -45.52 7.87 -13.63
N PHE A 12 -44.40 7.67 -14.34
CA PHE A 12 -43.48 6.53 -14.23
C PHE A 12 -42.22 6.84 -15.09
N PHE A 13 -41.63 8.02 -14.84
CA PHE A 13 -40.41 8.52 -15.49
C PHE A 13 -39.45 9.11 -14.45
N THR A 14 -39.50 8.54 -13.24
CA THR A 14 -38.77 9.02 -12.06
C THR A 14 -38.11 7.81 -11.44
N PHE A 15 -36.97 7.38 -11.97
CA PHE A 15 -36.08 6.52 -11.18
C PHE A 15 -34.60 6.53 -11.62
N LEU A 16 -34.22 7.31 -12.65
CA LEU A 16 -32.80 7.55 -12.98
C LEU A 16 -32.26 8.90 -12.51
N LEU A 17 -33.12 9.76 -11.94
CA LEU A 17 -32.80 11.18 -11.81
C LEU A 17 -31.85 11.54 -10.64
N ILE A 18 -31.49 10.60 -9.76
CA ILE A 18 -30.82 10.97 -8.49
C ILE A 18 -29.84 9.92 -7.96
N LEU A 19 -28.94 9.41 -8.81
CA LEU A 19 -27.63 8.96 -8.30
C LEU A 19 -26.57 10.07 -8.43
N SER A 20 -26.85 11.12 -9.21
CA SER A 20 -25.86 12.14 -9.61
C SER A 20 -25.87 13.42 -8.77
N LEU A 21 -26.95 13.76 -8.07
CA LEU A 21 -27.15 15.16 -7.64
C LEU A 21 -26.77 15.52 -6.21
N PHE A 22 -26.49 14.59 -5.29
CA PHE A 22 -26.23 15.01 -3.89
C PHE A 22 -25.18 14.22 -3.09
N SER A 23 -24.42 13.28 -3.65
CA SER A 23 -23.46 12.44 -2.88
C SER A 23 -22.11 13.09 -2.57
N GLY A 24 -21.89 14.35 -2.95
CA GLY A 24 -20.54 14.91 -2.98
C GLY A 24 -19.65 14.28 -4.06
N LEU A 25 -20.22 13.38 -4.88
CA LEU A 25 -19.68 13.00 -6.17
C LEU A 25 -19.98 14.10 -7.18
N PHE A 26 -18.94 14.69 -7.77
CA PHE A 26 -19.10 15.54 -8.95
C PHE A 26 -18.91 14.67 -10.19
N PHE A 27 -19.90 14.69 -11.08
CA PHE A 27 -19.73 14.17 -12.45
C PHE A 27 -19.25 15.31 -13.33
N ARG A 28 -18.27 15.07 -14.21
CA ARG A 28 -18.03 16.00 -15.31
C ARG A 28 -19.19 15.87 -16.29
N GLY A 29 -20.19 16.73 -16.16
CA GLY A 29 -21.25 16.81 -17.15
C GLY A 29 -20.67 17.16 -18.52
N ASN A 30 -21.04 16.39 -19.54
CA ASN A 30 -20.83 16.83 -20.91
C ASN A 30 -21.68 18.09 -21.13
N VAL A 31 -21.07 19.17 -21.65
CA VAL A 31 -21.83 20.36 -22.06
C VAL A 31 -22.57 20.00 -23.34
N TYR A 32 -23.84 19.63 -23.21
CA TYR A 32 -24.74 19.50 -24.35
C TYR A 32 -25.13 20.91 -24.80
N ALA A 33 -24.62 21.33 -25.95
CA ALA A 33 -25.02 22.58 -26.57
C ALA A 33 -26.49 22.46 -27.02
N ASP A 34 -27.38 23.25 -26.40
CA ASP A 34 -28.72 23.51 -26.93
C ASP A 34 -28.60 24.44 -28.15
N GLU A 35 -28.46 23.87 -29.34
CA GLU A 35 -28.47 24.64 -30.58
C GLU A 35 -29.91 24.97 -31.00
N THR A 36 -30.41 26.09 -30.50
CA THR A 36 -31.27 26.95 -31.31
C THR A 36 -30.42 27.74 -32.30
N ASP A 37 -29.90 27.07 -33.34
CA ASP A 37 -29.67 27.62 -34.69
C ASP A 37 -28.92 26.62 -35.60
N GLY A 38 -29.68 25.77 -36.31
CA GLY A 38 -29.38 25.29 -37.67
C GLY A 38 -27.94 24.89 -38.03
N GLY A 39 -27.26 24.04 -37.25
CA GLY A 39 -25.87 23.66 -37.50
C GLY A 39 -25.42 22.30 -36.99
N SER A 40 -26.17 21.20 -37.24
CA SER A 40 -25.76 19.82 -36.89
C SER A 40 -25.46 19.62 -35.39
N ALA A 41 -26.47 19.90 -34.56
CA ALA A 41 -26.53 19.49 -33.17
C ALA A 41 -26.23 17.99 -33.00
N ASN A 42 -25.35 17.66 -32.04
CA ASN A 42 -25.24 16.30 -31.51
C ASN A 42 -26.59 15.93 -30.87
N VAL A 43 -27.37 15.12 -31.59
CA VAL A 43 -28.63 14.55 -31.13
C VAL A 43 -28.35 13.77 -29.85
N SER A 44 -29.17 13.96 -28.80
CA SER A 44 -29.18 13.07 -27.64
C SER A 44 -29.25 11.62 -28.13
N GLU A 45 -28.17 10.85 -27.99
CA GLU A 45 -28.22 9.44 -28.37
C GLU A 45 -29.21 8.77 -27.41
N GLY A 46 -30.31 8.25 -27.96
CA GLY A 46 -31.26 7.48 -27.16
C GLY A 46 -30.55 6.29 -26.52
N TYR A 47 -31.15 5.73 -25.47
CA TYR A 47 -30.61 4.56 -24.79
C TYR A 47 -30.24 3.44 -25.78
N ASP A 48 -29.01 2.96 -25.65
CA ASP A 48 -28.46 1.82 -26.36
C ASP A 48 -28.26 0.64 -25.39
N ALA A 49 -28.97 -0.46 -25.64
CA ALA A 49 -28.94 -1.65 -24.79
C ALA A 49 -27.70 -2.52 -24.98
N GLU A 50 -26.96 -2.36 -26.08
CA GLU A 50 -25.75 -3.14 -26.38
C GLU A 50 -24.47 -2.35 -26.11
N LYS A 51 -24.59 -1.05 -25.85
CA LYS A 51 -23.45 -0.19 -25.56
C LYS A 51 -22.86 -0.50 -24.18
N LYS A 52 -21.56 -0.73 -24.19
CA LYS A 52 -20.72 -0.92 -23.01
C LYS A 52 -20.15 0.41 -22.56
N GLY A 53 -19.61 0.41 -21.35
CA GLY A 53 -19.11 1.64 -20.73
C GLY A 53 -17.81 1.49 -19.98
N SER A 54 -17.39 2.61 -19.41
CA SER A 54 -16.22 2.71 -18.53
C SER A 54 -16.53 3.63 -17.36
N ILE A 55 -15.79 3.47 -16.27
CA ILE A 55 -15.91 4.33 -15.09
C ILE A 55 -14.52 4.90 -14.78
N THR A 56 -14.41 6.22 -14.80
CA THR A 56 -13.21 6.96 -14.44
C THR A 56 -13.42 7.62 -13.09
N VAL A 57 -12.45 7.48 -12.19
CA VAL A 57 -12.42 8.12 -10.88
C VAL A 57 -11.33 9.18 -10.86
N GLU A 58 -11.69 10.43 -10.56
CA GLU A 58 -10.79 11.57 -10.41
C GLU A 58 -10.78 12.02 -8.94
N LEU A 59 -9.68 11.76 -8.24
CA LEU A 59 -9.53 12.16 -6.84
C LEU A 59 -9.47 13.69 -6.71
N GLN A 60 -10.25 14.20 -5.75
CA GLN A 60 -10.30 15.63 -5.42
C GLN A 60 -8.96 16.13 -4.89
N ASP A 61 -8.69 17.42 -5.05
CA ASP A 61 -7.57 18.05 -4.36
C ASP A 61 -7.97 18.41 -2.93
N ILE A 62 -7.53 17.58 -1.97
CA ILE A 62 -7.72 17.83 -0.53
C ILE A 62 -6.42 18.30 0.15
N GLY A 63 -5.41 18.72 -0.63
CA GLY A 63 -4.13 19.23 -0.11
C GLY A 63 -3.07 18.16 0.21
N THR A 64 -3.33 16.90 -0.13
CA THR A 64 -2.43 15.75 0.07
C THR A 64 -2.05 15.09 -1.27
N ASP A 65 -1.08 14.18 -1.23
CA ASP A 65 -0.64 13.47 -2.44
C ASP A 65 -1.71 12.50 -2.93
N ARG A 66 -1.95 12.43 -4.25
CA ARG A 66 -3.00 11.58 -4.85
C ARG A 66 -2.46 10.31 -5.50
N GLU A 67 -1.16 10.07 -5.42
CA GLU A 67 -0.50 8.85 -5.91
C GLU A 67 -0.69 7.69 -4.93
N ASN A 68 -0.70 6.46 -5.45
CA ASN A 68 -0.77 5.22 -4.67
C ASN A 68 -2.06 5.04 -3.85
N VAL A 69 -3.16 5.65 -4.28
CA VAL A 69 -4.50 5.31 -3.81
C VAL A 69 -4.99 4.12 -4.63
N ARG A 70 -5.25 2.99 -3.96
CA ARG A 70 -5.71 1.76 -4.61
C ARG A 70 -7.21 1.65 -4.47
N LEU A 71 -7.90 1.56 -5.60
CA LEU A 71 -9.34 1.46 -5.69
C LEU A 71 -9.74 0.15 -6.36
N SER A 72 -10.81 -0.46 -5.90
CA SER A 72 -11.39 -1.66 -6.49
C SER A 72 -12.81 -1.43 -6.99
N LEU A 73 -13.14 -2.10 -8.10
CA LEU A 73 -14.45 -2.06 -8.74
C LEU A 73 -15.15 -3.40 -8.57
N TYR A 74 -16.38 -3.40 -8.07
CA TYR A 74 -17.25 -4.57 -7.98
C TYR A 74 -18.52 -4.34 -8.78
N GLN A 75 -19.01 -5.34 -9.52
CA GLN A 75 -20.35 -5.33 -10.10
C GLN A 75 -21.32 -5.91 -9.07
N VAL A 76 -22.17 -5.06 -8.49
CA VAL A 76 -23.09 -5.44 -7.41
C VAL A 76 -24.51 -5.70 -7.93
N GLY A 77 -24.86 -5.19 -9.11
CA GLY A 77 -26.16 -5.39 -9.72
C GLY A 77 -26.08 -5.56 -11.22
N ASP A 78 -26.86 -6.50 -11.74
CA ASP A 78 -27.04 -6.76 -13.17
C ASP A 78 -28.28 -6.04 -13.69
N LEU A 79 -28.20 -5.48 -14.89
CA LEU A 79 -29.36 -4.88 -15.54
C LEU A 79 -30.41 -5.95 -15.87
N ALA A 80 -31.50 -5.95 -15.11
CA ALA A 80 -32.67 -6.79 -15.31
C ALA A 80 -33.79 -5.96 -15.97
N GLN A 81 -34.07 -6.18 -17.26
CA GLN A 81 -35.18 -5.51 -17.92
C GLN A 81 -36.50 -6.26 -17.65
N GLU A 82 -37.40 -5.64 -16.86
CA GLU A 82 -38.79 -6.08 -16.73
C GLU A 82 -39.77 -4.91 -17.01
N GLY A 83 -40.65 -5.07 -18.00
CA GLY A 83 -41.72 -4.08 -18.27
C GLY A 83 -41.22 -2.77 -18.91
N TYR A 84 -41.63 -1.62 -18.36
CA TYR A 84 -41.21 -0.30 -18.80
C TYR A 84 -40.24 0.30 -17.76
N GLY A 85 -38.94 0.24 -17.99
CA GLY A 85 -37.92 0.87 -17.14
C GLY A 85 -36.65 0.03 -16.92
N PHE A 86 -35.69 0.61 -16.20
CA PHE A 86 -34.49 -0.06 -15.73
C PHE A 86 -34.80 -0.67 -14.36
N ARG A 87 -34.45 -1.94 -14.19
CA ARG A 87 -34.39 -2.59 -12.89
C ARG A 87 -33.05 -3.30 -12.78
N TYR A 88 -32.52 -3.38 -11.57
CA TYR A 88 -31.31 -4.11 -11.25
C TYR A 88 -31.64 -5.26 -10.31
N ASP A 89 -31.14 -6.43 -10.65
CA ASP A 89 -31.10 -7.58 -9.76
C ASP A 89 -29.69 -7.69 -9.18
N TRP A 90 -29.56 -8.23 -7.96
CA TRP A 90 -28.24 -8.48 -7.38
C TRP A 90 -27.42 -9.41 -8.29
N SER A 91 -26.14 -9.08 -8.48
CA SER A 91 -25.22 -9.95 -9.22
C SER A 91 -25.03 -11.29 -8.51
N GLU A 92 -24.55 -12.30 -9.25
CA GLU A 92 -24.39 -13.67 -8.75
C GLU A 92 -23.62 -13.73 -7.42
N ASP A 93 -22.53 -12.95 -7.33
CA ASP A 93 -21.63 -12.93 -6.18
C ASP A 93 -22.28 -12.28 -4.95
N PHE A 94 -23.35 -11.48 -5.13
CA PHE A 94 -24.01 -10.75 -4.06
C PHE A 94 -25.34 -11.39 -3.63
N LYS A 95 -26.14 -11.95 -4.55
CA LYS A 95 -27.56 -12.30 -4.32
C LYS A 95 -27.87 -13.24 -3.14
N ASN A 96 -26.88 -13.96 -2.61
CA ASN A 96 -27.04 -14.91 -1.51
C ASN A 96 -26.25 -14.54 -0.23
N ASN A 97 -25.65 -13.35 -0.16
CA ASN A 97 -24.90 -12.95 1.04
C ASN A 97 -25.82 -12.44 2.14
N SER A 98 -25.50 -12.80 3.37
CA SER A 98 -26.09 -12.21 4.57
C SER A 98 -25.71 -10.74 4.70
N GLY A 99 -26.60 -9.90 5.22
CA GLY A 99 -26.36 -8.46 5.39
C GLY A 99 -26.99 -7.58 4.31
N LEU A 100 -27.57 -8.19 3.26
CA LEU A 100 -28.30 -7.48 2.21
C LEU A 100 -29.81 -7.37 2.51
N GLU A 101 -30.28 -7.86 3.65
CA GLU A 101 -31.71 -7.89 3.98
C GLU A 101 -32.29 -6.46 4.04
N GLY A 102 -33.27 -6.19 3.18
CA GLY A 102 -33.94 -4.89 3.11
C GLY A 102 -33.23 -3.83 2.27
N LEU A 103 -32.08 -4.15 1.67
CA LEU A 103 -31.46 -3.31 0.65
C LEU A 103 -32.13 -3.54 -0.72
N ASP A 104 -32.40 -2.44 -1.41
CA ASP A 104 -32.95 -2.43 -2.77
C ASP A 104 -32.09 -1.51 -3.64
N LEU A 105 -31.37 -2.08 -4.60
CA LEU A 105 -30.57 -1.32 -5.57
C LEU A 105 -31.44 -0.35 -6.39
N ASN A 106 -32.72 -0.65 -6.54
CA ASN A 106 -33.68 0.17 -7.27
C ASN A 106 -34.30 1.26 -6.40
N GLY A 107 -34.04 1.26 -5.09
CA GLY A 107 -34.60 2.20 -4.12
C GLY A 107 -33.67 3.36 -3.75
N ILE A 108 -32.47 3.43 -4.33
CA ILE A 108 -31.45 4.43 -3.99
C ILE A 108 -31.78 5.74 -4.71
N ALA A 109 -32.32 6.71 -3.98
CA ALA A 109 -32.76 7.99 -4.53
C ALA A 109 -31.96 9.18 -3.99
N THR A 110 -31.07 8.95 -3.02
CA THR A 110 -30.30 10.01 -2.38
C THR A 110 -28.84 9.62 -2.20
N ALA A 111 -28.04 10.67 -2.01
CA ALA A 111 -26.67 10.63 -1.56
C ALA A 111 -26.42 9.75 -0.34
N GLU A 112 -27.22 9.97 0.70
CA GLU A 112 -27.10 9.32 1.98
C GLU A 112 -27.46 7.84 1.87
N GLU A 113 -28.47 7.50 1.05
CA GLU A 113 -28.81 6.11 0.73
C GLU A 113 -27.69 5.43 -0.08
N ASN A 114 -27.05 6.12 -1.03
CA ASN A 114 -25.91 5.58 -1.78
C ASN A 114 -24.73 5.30 -0.83
N GLU A 115 -24.32 6.29 -0.03
CA GLU A 115 -23.24 6.15 0.95
C GLU A 115 -23.55 5.00 1.93
N THR A 116 -24.76 4.97 2.51
CA THR A 116 -25.17 3.90 3.45
C THR A 116 -25.19 2.52 2.79
N THR A 117 -25.66 2.41 1.55
CA THR A 117 -25.70 1.14 0.82
C THR A 117 -24.30 0.67 0.46
N ALA A 118 -23.44 1.57 -0.03
CA ALA A 118 -22.05 1.30 -0.38
C ALA A 118 -21.24 0.85 0.86
N GLU A 119 -21.44 1.53 1.99
CA GLU A 119 -20.88 1.15 3.30
C GLU A 119 -21.32 -0.24 3.74
N THR A 120 -22.62 -0.57 3.56
CA THR A 120 -23.13 -1.91 3.89
C THR A 120 -22.52 -2.97 2.99
N LEU A 121 -22.40 -2.70 1.68
CA LEU A 121 -21.77 -3.61 0.73
C LEU A 121 -20.28 -3.82 1.02
N ARG A 122 -19.54 -2.79 1.45
CA ARG A 122 -18.16 -2.95 1.92
C ARG A 122 -18.10 -3.96 3.06
N ASN A 123 -18.95 -3.83 4.07
CA ASN A 123 -18.97 -4.74 5.22
C ASN A 123 -19.33 -6.19 4.80
N VAL A 124 -20.21 -6.35 3.80
CA VAL A 124 -20.53 -7.67 3.22
C VAL A 124 -19.32 -8.28 2.52
N ILE A 125 -18.59 -7.50 1.72
CA ILE A 125 -17.36 -7.94 1.05
C ILE A 125 -16.29 -8.33 2.08
N GLU A 126 -16.08 -7.50 3.11
CA GLU A 126 -15.15 -7.79 4.20
C GLU A 126 -15.51 -9.09 4.93
N ALA A 127 -16.80 -9.32 5.20
CA ALA A 127 -17.27 -10.54 5.86
C ALA A 127 -17.15 -11.79 4.96
N ALA A 128 -17.33 -11.62 3.64
CA ALA A 128 -17.19 -12.69 2.65
C ALA A 128 -15.72 -13.06 2.39
N GLY A 129 -14.79 -12.12 2.62
CA GLY A 129 -13.37 -12.29 2.33
C GLY A 129 -13.14 -12.61 0.85
N SER A 130 -12.29 -13.60 0.55
CA SER A 130 -11.98 -14.01 -0.83
C SER A 130 -13.14 -14.67 -1.60
N ALA A 131 -14.35 -14.76 -1.03
CA ALA A 131 -15.51 -15.28 -1.76
C ALA A 131 -16.11 -14.24 -2.72
N ILE A 132 -15.85 -12.94 -2.52
CA ILE A 132 -16.24 -11.87 -3.43
C ILE A 132 -14.96 -11.16 -3.86
N GLU A 133 -14.59 -11.32 -5.12
CA GLU A 133 -13.41 -10.68 -5.71
C GLU A 133 -13.81 -9.45 -6.54
N PRO A 134 -12.96 -8.40 -6.58
CA PRO A 134 -13.21 -7.25 -7.44
C PRO A 134 -13.09 -7.65 -8.91
N LEU A 135 -13.88 -6.99 -9.76
CA LEU A 135 -13.77 -7.11 -11.21
C LEU A 135 -12.43 -6.54 -11.70
N GLU A 136 -12.04 -5.40 -11.16
CA GLU A 136 -10.77 -4.73 -11.45
C GLU A 136 -10.23 -4.01 -10.20
N VAL A 137 -8.91 -3.93 -10.10
CA VAL A 137 -8.20 -3.14 -9.09
C VAL A 137 -7.23 -2.22 -9.80
N GLN A 138 -7.28 -0.92 -9.48
CA GLN A 138 -6.44 0.10 -10.08
C GLN A 138 -5.76 0.93 -8.99
N THR A 139 -4.57 1.45 -9.29
CA THR A 139 -3.82 2.33 -8.40
C THR A 139 -3.56 3.66 -9.09
N THR A 140 -3.83 4.77 -8.40
CA THR A 140 -3.63 6.10 -8.95
C THR A 140 -2.15 6.41 -9.15
N GLY A 141 -1.82 7.03 -10.29
CA GLY A 141 -0.57 7.74 -10.46
C GLY A 141 -0.64 9.17 -9.92
N THR A 142 0.37 9.98 -10.22
CA THR A 142 0.47 11.40 -9.81
C THR A 142 -0.72 12.30 -10.21
N SER A 143 -1.52 11.92 -11.22
CA SER A 143 -2.73 12.66 -11.61
C SER A 143 -3.88 12.48 -10.61
N GLY A 144 -3.87 11.41 -9.80
CA GLY A 144 -5.00 11.02 -8.97
C GLY A 144 -6.19 10.47 -9.77
N VAL A 145 -5.95 9.97 -10.99
CA VAL A 145 -7.02 9.47 -11.88
C VAL A 145 -6.80 7.99 -12.18
N VAL A 146 -7.86 7.19 -12.11
CA VAL A 146 -7.91 5.81 -12.58
C VAL A 146 -9.15 5.59 -13.44
N SER A 147 -9.05 4.68 -14.41
CA SER A 147 -10.17 4.27 -15.26
C SER A 147 -10.33 2.76 -15.18
N PHE A 148 -11.57 2.31 -15.02
CA PHE A 148 -11.97 0.91 -14.98
C PHE A 148 -12.74 0.51 -16.22
N GLY A 149 -12.53 -0.73 -16.64
CA GLY A 149 -13.26 -1.34 -17.75
C GLY A 149 -13.06 -0.62 -19.06
N GLN A 150 -11.79 -0.35 -19.39
CA GLN A 150 -11.36 0.10 -20.71
C GLN A 150 -10.47 -0.97 -21.36
N ASP A 151 -10.63 -1.16 -22.66
CA ASP A 151 -9.68 -1.95 -23.45
C ASP A 151 -8.41 -1.16 -23.77
N ALA A 152 -7.45 -1.79 -24.47
CA ALA A 152 -6.19 -1.14 -24.86
C ALA A 152 -6.35 0.09 -25.78
N SER A 153 -7.53 0.28 -26.38
CA SER A 153 -7.85 1.47 -27.19
C SER A 153 -8.54 2.58 -26.39
N GLY A 154 -8.88 2.33 -25.12
CA GLY A 154 -9.64 3.23 -24.26
C GLY A 154 -11.16 3.08 -24.41
N ALA A 155 -11.65 2.09 -25.15
CA ALA A 155 -13.08 1.85 -25.31
C ALA A 155 -13.65 1.13 -24.08
N GLY A 156 -14.84 1.55 -23.63
CA GLY A 156 -15.54 0.94 -22.51
C GLY A 156 -15.94 -0.52 -22.78
N ILE A 157 -15.68 -1.39 -21.81
CA ILE A 157 -15.96 -2.83 -21.88
C ILE A 157 -16.85 -3.35 -20.75
N LEU A 158 -17.21 -2.50 -19.78
CA LEU A 158 -18.15 -2.86 -18.71
C LEU A 158 -19.55 -3.10 -19.27
N GLU A 159 -20.18 -4.15 -18.77
CA GLU A 159 -21.60 -4.40 -19.01
C GLU A 159 -22.46 -3.36 -18.28
N GLN A 160 -23.72 -3.23 -18.67
CA GLN A 160 -24.64 -2.34 -17.99
C GLN A 160 -25.10 -2.94 -16.65
N GLY A 161 -25.11 -2.15 -15.58
CA GLY A 161 -25.38 -2.60 -14.24
C GLY A 161 -25.12 -1.54 -13.17
N VAL A 162 -24.98 -1.99 -11.93
CA VAL A 162 -24.60 -1.15 -10.78
C VAL A 162 -23.24 -1.60 -10.28
N TYR A 163 -22.35 -0.63 -10.11
CA TYR A 163 -20.97 -0.82 -9.71
C TYR A 163 -20.68 -0.15 -8.37
N LEU A 164 -19.91 -0.81 -7.52
CA LEU A 164 -19.37 -0.29 -6.27
C LEU A 164 -17.88 0.00 -6.46
N ILE A 165 -17.46 1.19 -6.02
CA ILE A 165 -16.04 1.55 -5.93
C ILE A 165 -15.65 1.62 -4.46
N LEU A 166 -14.58 0.91 -4.09
CA LEU A 166 -14.02 0.87 -2.75
C LEU A 166 -12.57 1.34 -2.75
N GLU A 167 -12.15 1.96 -1.65
CA GLU A 167 -10.74 2.19 -1.34
C GLU A 167 -10.15 0.97 -0.63
N GLU A 168 -9.08 0.42 -1.19
CA GLU A 168 -8.30 -0.64 -0.55
C GLU A 168 -7.08 -0.08 0.20
N ILE A 169 -6.44 0.93 -0.40
CA ILE A 169 -5.27 1.61 0.18
C ILE A 169 -5.44 3.11 -0.03
N ALA A 170 -5.46 3.85 1.08
CA ALA A 170 -5.60 5.30 1.11
C ALA A 170 -4.37 6.08 0.59
N GLY A 171 -3.23 5.43 0.39
CA GLY A 171 -2.01 6.12 0.01
C GLY A 171 -1.53 7.09 1.11
N ASP A 172 -1.01 8.23 0.69
CA ASP A 172 -0.81 9.42 1.56
C ASP A 172 -1.94 10.46 1.38
N TYR A 173 -2.98 10.10 0.65
CA TYR A 173 -4.05 11.00 0.23
C TYR A 173 -5.00 11.30 1.39
N GLY A 174 -5.71 10.29 1.85
CA GLY A 174 -6.90 10.47 2.68
C GLY A 174 -7.83 9.30 2.47
N THR A 175 -8.98 9.30 3.14
CA THR A 175 -10.00 8.26 2.94
C THR A 175 -10.96 8.67 1.84
N VAL A 176 -11.20 7.79 0.88
CA VAL A 176 -12.29 7.90 -0.10
C VAL A 176 -13.54 7.20 0.42
N SER A 177 -14.66 7.92 0.49
CA SER A 177 -15.95 7.31 0.83
C SER A 177 -16.37 6.31 -0.25
N PRO A 178 -16.83 5.09 0.10
CA PRO A 178 -17.33 4.14 -0.87
C PRO A 178 -18.60 4.67 -1.54
N PHE A 179 -18.82 4.32 -2.81
CA PHE A 179 -19.96 4.82 -3.56
C PHE A 179 -20.40 3.88 -4.67
N LEU A 180 -21.68 3.95 -5.00
CA LEU A 180 -22.30 3.23 -6.12
C LEU A 180 -22.44 4.12 -7.35
N VAL A 181 -22.29 3.51 -8.53
CA VAL A 181 -22.47 4.11 -9.85
C VAL A 181 -23.33 3.18 -10.70
N SER A 182 -24.40 3.71 -11.30
CA SER A 182 -25.16 3.00 -12.33
C SER A 182 -24.52 3.24 -13.70
N LEU A 183 -24.36 2.18 -14.48
CA LEU A 183 -23.88 2.22 -15.85
C LEU A 183 -24.94 1.61 -16.79
N PRO A 184 -25.48 2.34 -17.78
CA PRO A 184 -25.27 3.77 -18.03
C PRO A 184 -25.92 4.66 -16.96
N ASN A 185 -25.47 5.91 -16.92
CA ASN A 185 -26.06 6.95 -16.06
C ASN A 185 -26.90 7.92 -16.91
N CYS A 186 -27.98 8.44 -16.35
CA CYS A 186 -28.81 9.48 -16.99
C CYS A 186 -29.20 10.53 -15.97
N SER A 187 -28.32 11.52 -15.78
CA SER A 187 -28.47 12.54 -14.74
C SER A 187 -29.58 13.56 -15.03
N ASP A 188 -29.91 13.81 -16.30
CA ASP A 188 -30.90 14.80 -16.72
C ASP A 188 -32.21 14.19 -17.24
N GLY A 189 -32.30 12.84 -17.27
CA GLY A 189 -33.46 12.10 -17.77
C GLY A 189 -33.57 12.02 -19.29
N GLU A 190 -32.62 12.58 -20.04
CA GLU A 190 -32.64 12.61 -21.51
C GLU A 190 -31.35 12.06 -22.13
N ASN A 191 -30.19 12.31 -21.52
CA ASN A 191 -28.88 11.94 -22.06
C ASN A 191 -28.27 10.77 -21.28
N TRP A 192 -27.88 9.74 -22.02
CA TRP A 192 -27.27 8.53 -21.47
C TRP A 192 -25.74 8.58 -21.56
N GLU A 193 -25.09 8.47 -20.42
CA GLU A 193 -23.63 8.43 -20.27
C GLU A 193 -23.18 6.99 -20.04
N TYR A 194 -22.27 6.53 -20.91
CA TYR A 194 -21.67 5.20 -20.82
C TYR A 194 -20.20 5.27 -20.38
N ASP A 195 -19.53 6.40 -20.62
CA ASP A 195 -18.19 6.66 -20.10
C ASP A 195 -18.33 7.68 -18.97
N ILE A 196 -18.41 7.17 -17.75
CA ILE A 196 -18.77 7.92 -16.57
C ILE A 196 -17.50 8.44 -15.91
N THR A 197 -17.47 9.72 -15.53
CA THR A 197 -16.40 10.29 -14.69
C THR A 197 -16.95 10.71 -13.33
N CYS A 198 -16.37 10.18 -12.26
CA CYS A 198 -16.78 10.38 -10.88
C CYS A 198 -15.67 11.10 -10.08
N MET A 199 -16.04 12.03 -9.22
CA MET A 199 -15.13 12.66 -8.25
C MET A 199 -15.57 12.35 -6.82
N PRO A 200 -15.11 11.26 -6.19
CA PRO A 200 -15.65 10.80 -4.93
C PRO A 200 -15.31 11.74 -3.79
N LYS A 201 -16.16 11.74 -2.76
CA LYS A 201 -15.93 12.47 -1.51
C LYS A 201 -14.70 11.88 -0.80
N ALA A 202 -13.84 12.75 -0.31
CA ALA A 202 -12.63 12.37 0.40
C ALA A 202 -12.45 13.19 1.68
N ALA A 203 -11.70 12.63 2.63
CA ALA A 203 -11.36 13.29 3.89
C ALA A 203 -9.89 13.07 4.24
N GLU A 204 -9.26 14.07 4.85
CA GLU A 204 -7.89 13.97 5.35
C GLU A 204 -7.78 12.96 6.51
N LEU A 205 -6.63 12.28 6.60
CA LEU A 205 -6.30 11.39 7.70
C LEU A 205 -5.66 12.13 8.88
N MET A 206 -5.87 11.64 10.09
CA MET A 206 -5.16 12.12 11.28
C MET A 206 -3.70 11.62 11.25
N ARG A 207 -2.72 12.52 11.47
CA ARG A 207 -1.29 12.23 11.26
C ARG A 207 -0.46 12.33 12.54
N LEU A 208 -0.59 11.36 13.43
CA LEU A 208 0.13 11.36 14.72
C LEU A 208 1.17 10.25 14.87
N GLY A 209 1.20 9.30 13.93
CA GLY A 209 2.04 8.12 13.99
C GLY A 209 3.52 8.43 13.79
N THR A 210 4.35 7.59 14.40
CA THR A 210 5.81 7.65 14.29
C THR A 210 6.39 6.25 14.12
N ILE A 211 7.37 6.10 13.22
CA ILE A 211 8.13 4.86 13.04
C ILE A 211 9.62 5.18 13.13
N GLN A 212 10.34 4.45 13.98
CA GLN A 212 11.81 4.49 14.01
C GLN A 212 12.36 3.38 13.12
N VAL A 213 13.35 3.71 12.29
CA VAL A 213 14.02 2.73 11.44
C VAL A 213 15.51 2.77 11.73
N LYS A 214 16.03 1.66 12.25
CA LYS A 214 17.47 1.43 12.43
C LYS A 214 18.03 0.78 11.17
N LYS A 215 19.09 1.37 10.60
CA LYS A 215 19.95 0.68 9.65
C LYS A 215 21.17 0.15 10.39
N ALA A 216 21.42 -1.15 10.28
CA ALA A 216 22.61 -1.78 10.84
C ALA A 216 23.51 -2.38 9.74
N LEU A 217 24.80 -2.45 10.04
CA LEU A 217 25.83 -2.97 9.16
C LEU A 217 26.48 -4.16 9.86
N LYS A 218 26.42 -5.30 9.20
CA LYS A 218 26.95 -6.57 9.70
C LYS A 218 27.94 -7.13 8.68
N TYR A 219 28.89 -7.91 9.14
CA TYR A 219 29.69 -8.76 8.27
C TYR A 219 29.46 -10.23 8.63
N PHE A 220 29.51 -11.10 7.64
CA PHE A 220 29.44 -12.53 7.85
C PHE A 220 30.86 -13.12 7.84
N ASP A 221 31.26 -13.75 8.95
CA ASP A 221 32.61 -14.33 9.08
C ASP A 221 32.71 -15.79 8.61
N GLY A 222 31.60 -16.35 8.14
CA GLY A 222 31.46 -17.75 7.75
C GLY A 222 30.67 -18.60 8.76
N ASN A 223 30.51 -18.14 9.99
CA ASN A 223 29.73 -18.80 11.04
C ASN A 223 28.66 -17.88 11.63
N ASP A 224 29.03 -16.66 12.05
CA ASP A 224 28.18 -15.73 12.76
C ASP A 224 28.19 -14.34 12.12
N LEU A 225 27.24 -13.49 12.53
CA LEU A 225 27.22 -12.07 12.17
C LEU A 225 28.02 -11.25 13.18
N GLY A 226 29.00 -10.49 12.70
CA GLY A 226 29.70 -9.46 13.47
C GLY A 226 29.26 -8.04 13.07
N GLU A 227 29.62 -7.05 13.88
CA GLU A 227 29.38 -5.63 13.58
C GLU A 227 30.36 -5.11 12.53
N LEU A 228 29.86 -4.41 11.52
CA LEU A 228 30.70 -3.71 10.55
C LEU A 228 30.57 -2.20 10.75
N TYR A 229 31.68 -1.49 10.88
CA TYR A 229 31.70 -0.06 11.14
C TYR A 229 32.03 0.68 9.85
N ALA A 230 31.25 1.72 9.53
CA ALA A 230 31.52 2.58 8.38
C ALA A 230 32.26 3.85 8.83
N LYS A 231 33.27 4.29 8.08
CA LYS A 231 33.92 5.59 8.28
C LYS A 231 32.95 6.73 8.09
N ASP A 232 32.30 6.72 6.94
CA ASP A 232 31.33 7.71 6.51
C ASP A 232 30.54 7.13 5.34
N ALA A 233 29.30 6.68 5.59
CA ALA A 233 28.44 6.09 4.58
C ALA A 233 26.98 6.54 4.74
N VAL A 234 26.32 6.81 3.60
CA VAL A 234 24.90 7.17 3.55
C VAL A 234 24.11 6.00 2.99
N PHE A 235 23.10 5.58 3.76
CA PHE A 235 22.09 4.63 3.33
C PHE A 235 20.74 5.32 3.22
N TYR A 236 19.76 4.67 2.60
CA TYR A 236 18.41 5.19 2.50
C TYR A 236 17.41 4.12 2.93
N VAL A 237 16.36 4.54 3.61
CA VAL A 237 15.23 3.68 3.97
C VAL A 237 13.94 4.34 3.53
N GLY A 238 12.95 3.54 3.17
CA GLY A 238 11.65 4.02 2.74
C GLY A 238 10.49 3.26 3.39
N LEU A 239 9.35 3.95 3.50
CA LEU A 239 8.07 3.35 3.86
C LEU A 239 7.26 3.03 2.60
N PHE A 240 6.64 1.86 2.58
CA PHE A 240 5.84 1.32 1.49
C PHE A 240 4.49 0.84 2.02
N LEU A 241 3.52 0.73 1.12
CA LEU A 241 2.13 0.36 1.42
C LEU A 241 1.81 -1.08 1.01
N ASP A 242 2.80 -1.79 0.47
CA ASP A 242 2.72 -3.15 -0.03
C ASP A 242 3.96 -3.96 0.35
N ALA A 243 3.80 -5.28 0.40
CA ALA A 243 4.86 -6.21 0.79
C ALA A 243 5.95 -6.35 -0.29
N GLU A 244 5.64 -5.96 -1.52
CA GLU A 244 6.51 -6.02 -2.67
C GLU A 244 7.42 -4.79 -2.81
N GLY A 245 7.18 -3.73 -2.02
CA GLY A 245 7.96 -2.50 -2.06
C GLY A 245 7.77 -1.70 -3.35
N THR A 246 6.58 -1.78 -3.97
CA THR A 246 6.26 -1.10 -5.24
C THR A 246 5.39 0.14 -5.06
N MET A 247 4.71 0.29 -3.91
CA MET A 247 3.85 1.42 -3.57
C MET A 247 4.48 2.28 -2.47
N PRO A 248 5.34 3.26 -2.83
CA PRO A 248 5.96 4.15 -1.85
C PRO A 248 4.95 5.06 -1.14
N PHE A 249 5.05 5.17 0.19
CA PHE A 249 4.22 6.08 0.97
C PHE A 249 4.55 7.55 0.67
N GLY A 250 3.55 8.35 0.30
CA GLY A 250 3.75 9.74 -0.12
C GLY A 250 4.18 9.88 -1.58
N GLY A 251 4.19 8.79 -2.34
CA GLY A 251 4.63 8.79 -3.73
C GLY A 251 6.15 8.75 -3.88
N ARG A 252 6.60 8.61 -5.13
CA ARG A 252 8.02 8.35 -5.42
C ARG A 252 8.91 9.53 -5.01
N GLY A 253 9.94 9.26 -4.22
CA GLY A 253 10.94 10.25 -3.79
C GLY A 253 10.56 11.06 -2.53
N LYS A 254 9.33 10.94 -2.03
CA LYS A 254 8.91 11.51 -0.72
C LYS A 254 8.94 10.47 0.40
N ASN A 255 8.98 9.19 0.04
CA ASN A 255 8.96 8.06 0.97
C ASN A 255 10.30 7.79 1.67
N VAL A 256 11.38 8.48 1.30
CA VAL A 256 12.76 8.11 1.63
C VAL A 256 13.37 9.01 2.71
N LYS A 257 14.16 8.41 3.62
CA LYS A 257 15.07 9.12 4.53
C LYS A 257 16.49 8.61 4.39
N ALA A 258 17.43 9.55 4.27
CA ALA A 258 18.86 9.26 4.36
C ALA A 258 19.25 8.93 5.81
N ILE A 259 20.08 7.90 5.98
CA ILE A 259 20.67 7.48 7.24
C ILE A 259 22.18 7.56 7.10
N GLN A 260 22.78 8.53 7.77
CA GLN A 260 24.23 8.70 7.82
C GLN A 260 24.82 7.80 8.91
N ILE A 261 25.74 6.90 8.56
CA ILE A 261 26.49 6.08 9.50
C ILE A 261 27.95 6.55 9.48
N GLN A 262 28.47 7.00 10.63
CA GLN A 262 29.81 7.56 10.78
C GLN A 262 30.48 7.01 12.03
N ASN A 263 31.58 6.27 11.83
CA ASN A 263 32.37 5.60 12.86
C ASN A 263 31.54 4.73 13.81
N THR A 264 30.46 4.13 13.29
CA THR A 264 29.56 3.24 14.03
C THR A 264 29.04 2.16 13.09
N SER A 265 28.38 1.13 13.63
CA SER A 265 27.78 0.03 12.85
C SER A 265 26.30 0.23 12.57
N SER A 266 25.66 1.24 13.16
CA SER A 266 24.25 1.50 12.91
C SER A 266 23.86 2.94 13.21
N ASN A 267 22.75 3.37 12.63
CA ASN A 267 22.10 4.60 13.02
C ASN A 267 20.57 4.48 12.81
N THR A 268 19.81 5.36 13.44
CA THR A 268 18.35 5.35 13.43
C THR A 268 17.80 6.69 12.92
N VAL A 269 16.78 6.62 12.09
CA VAL A 269 15.97 7.79 11.69
C VAL A 269 14.52 7.59 12.12
N THR A 270 13.75 8.68 12.14
CA THR A 270 12.35 8.66 12.52
C THR A 270 11.48 9.23 11.41
N PHE A 271 10.46 8.48 11.02
CA PHE A 271 9.31 8.93 10.27
C PHE A 271 8.24 9.43 11.25
N THR A 272 7.65 10.58 10.96
CA THR A 272 6.71 11.28 11.84
C THR A 272 5.55 11.81 11.03
N GLY A 273 4.40 12.02 11.67
CA GLY A 273 3.22 12.55 10.97
C GLY A 273 2.65 11.51 10.01
N LEU A 274 2.68 10.25 10.43
CA LEU A 274 2.12 9.14 9.68
C LEU A 274 0.64 8.97 10.04
N PRO A 275 -0.25 8.76 9.05
CA PRO A 275 -1.61 8.33 9.32
C PRO A 275 -1.67 6.89 9.81
N GLU A 276 -2.84 6.49 10.31
CA GLU A 276 -3.17 5.09 10.55
C GLU A 276 -3.01 4.28 9.25
N GLY A 277 -2.52 3.06 9.38
CA GLY A 277 -2.25 2.19 8.24
C GLY A 277 -1.11 1.22 8.48
N THR A 278 -0.92 0.31 7.53
CA THR A 278 0.15 -0.69 7.55
C THR A 278 1.29 -0.22 6.66
N TYR A 279 2.50 -0.24 7.21
CA TYR A 279 3.72 0.20 6.55
C TYR A 279 4.73 -0.95 6.45
N TYR A 280 5.31 -1.09 5.27
CA TYR A 280 6.40 -2.02 4.98
C TYR A 280 7.70 -1.22 4.86
N ILE A 281 8.74 -1.66 5.55
CA ILE A 281 10.00 -0.90 5.64
C ILE A 281 11.06 -1.58 4.77
N PHE A 282 11.67 -0.81 3.88
CA PHE A 282 12.75 -1.29 3.01
C PHE A 282 13.98 -0.41 3.14
N GLU A 283 15.15 -1.00 2.92
CA GLU A 283 16.28 -0.21 2.41
C GLU A 283 15.97 0.18 0.97
N THR A 284 16.35 1.40 0.59
CA THR A 284 16.15 1.88 -0.77
C THR A 284 17.47 2.41 -1.33
N ASP A 285 17.50 2.61 -2.63
CA ASP A 285 18.45 3.56 -3.20
C ASP A 285 18.02 5.02 -2.92
N ALA A 286 18.84 5.98 -3.37
CA ALA A 286 18.56 7.40 -3.21
C ALA A 286 17.31 7.88 -3.99
N ALA A 287 16.88 7.14 -5.01
CA ALA A 287 15.68 7.43 -5.81
C ALA A 287 14.41 6.80 -5.21
N GLY A 288 14.53 6.04 -4.13
CA GLY A 288 13.43 5.37 -3.43
C GLY A 288 13.01 4.05 -4.03
N ASN A 289 13.82 3.44 -4.89
CA ASN A 289 13.58 2.06 -5.34
C ASN A 289 13.96 1.11 -4.19
N ALA A 290 13.06 0.20 -3.83
CA ALA A 290 13.30 -0.79 -2.79
C ALA A 290 14.43 -1.74 -3.17
N ILE A 291 15.31 -2.03 -2.20
CA ILE A 291 16.32 -3.08 -2.32
C ILE A 291 15.69 -4.39 -1.83
N PRO A 292 15.62 -5.44 -2.66
CA PRO A 292 15.03 -6.71 -2.26
C PRO A 292 15.83 -7.40 -1.15
N PHE A 293 15.11 -8.01 -0.21
CA PHE A 293 15.71 -8.77 0.88
C PHE A 293 16.30 -10.09 0.36
N GLN A 294 17.43 -10.50 0.95
CA GLN A 294 18.15 -11.74 0.62
C GLN A 294 18.57 -11.91 -0.86
N GLU A 295 18.53 -10.85 -1.64
CA GLU A 295 19.10 -10.82 -2.98
C GLU A 295 20.47 -10.15 -2.97
N MET A 296 21.43 -10.75 -3.68
CA MET A 296 22.81 -10.26 -3.71
C MET A 296 22.87 -8.87 -4.34
N GLN A 297 23.42 -7.92 -3.60
CA GLN A 297 23.69 -6.56 -4.04
C GLN A 297 25.19 -6.34 -4.21
N GLY A 298 25.55 -5.38 -5.08
CA GLY A 298 26.94 -5.01 -5.35
C GLY A 298 27.77 -6.09 -6.04
N GLY A 299 29.08 -5.87 -6.13
CA GLY A 299 30.03 -6.76 -6.80
C GLY A 299 31.26 -7.07 -5.94
N ALA A 300 31.85 -8.25 -6.11
CA ALA A 300 33.04 -8.65 -5.37
C ALA A 300 34.19 -7.67 -5.63
N GLY A 301 34.71 -7.07 -4.56
CA GLY A 301 35.75 -6.04 -4.66
C GLY A 301 35.29 -4.72 -5.30
N SER A 302 33.98 -4.49 -5.41
CA SER A 302 33.45 -3.16 -5.74
C SER A 302 33.59 -2.21 -4.53
N PRO A 303 33.62 -0.88 -4.76
CA PRO A 303 33.64 0.10 -3.66
C PRO A 303 32.47 -0.07 -2.68
N GLU A 304 31.31 -0.52 -3.16
CA GLU A 304 30.11 -0.77 -2.37
C GLU A 304 30.17 -2.10 -1.59
N GLY A 305 31.02 -3.05 -2.02
CA GLY A 305 31.09 -4.43 -1.53
C GLY A 305 29.88 -5.29 -1.93
N GLN A 306 29.96 -6.58 -1.64
CA GLN A 306 28.87 -7.55 -1.80
C GLN A 306 28.11 -7.68 -0.49
N TYR A 307 26.79 -7.54 -0.56
CA TYR A 307 25.94 -7.67 0.61
C TYR A 307 24.54 -8.19 0.28
N TYR A 308 23.84 -8.61 1.33
CA TYR A 308 22.40 -8.85 1.31
C TYR A 308 21.71 -7.89 2.28
N SER A 309 20.53 -7.39 1.92
CA SER A 309 19.63 -6.76 2.88
C SER A 309 18.83 -7.82 3.64
N ILE A 310 18.70 -7.68 4.96
CA ILE A 310 17.85 -8.53 5.80
C ILE A 310 16.99 -7.69 6.74
N SER A 311 15.86 -8.26 7.14
CA SER A 311 15.06 -7.75 8.25
C SER A 311 15.66 -8.18 9.59
N GLY A 312 15.69 -7.25 10.55
CA GLY A 312 16.32 -7.48 11.84
C GLY A 312 17.84 -7.59 11.76
N GLU A 313 18.44 -8.32 12.69
CA GLU A 313 19.89 -8.51 12.81
C GLU A 313 20.30 -9.99 12.85
N ASP A 314 19.37 -10.91 12.57
CA ASP A 314 19.60 -12.35 12.53
C ASP A 314 19.34 -12.88 11.11
N LEU A 315 20.39 -13.37 10.46
CA LEU A 315 20.33 -13.92 9.10
C LEU A 315 19.44 -15.17 9.00
N MET A 316 19.27 -15.90 10.11
CA MET A 316 18.55 -17.17 10.16
C MET A 316 17.11 -17.02 10.69
N ALA A 317 16.68 -15.80 11.01
CA ALA A 317 15.30 -15.56 11.42
C ALA A 317 14.33 -15.86 10.28
N ASP A 318 13.17 -16.45 10.60
CA ASP A 318 12.16 -16.85 9.61
C ASP A 318 11.70 -15.67 8.73
N ASN A 319 11.69 -14.46 9.28
CA ASN A 319 11.31 -13.22 8.60
C ASN A 319 12.48 -12.42 8.02
N ALA A 320 13.73 -12.93 8.06
CA ALA A 320 14.91 -12.18 7.60
C ALA A 320 14.83 -11.79 6.11
N GLY A 321 14.09 -12.56 5.31
CA GLY A 321 13.84 -12.30 3.88
C GLY A 321 12.57 -11.50 3.58
N GLN A 322 11.91 -10.92 4.58
CA GLN A 322 10.65 -10.19 4.42
C GLN A 322 10.76 -8.80 5.03
N ALA A 323 10.11 -7.81 4.44
CA ALA A 323 10.07 -6.46 4.99
C ALA A 323 9.52 -6.46 6.42
N PRO A 324 10.14 -5.74 7.38
CA PRO A 324 9.48 -5.38 8.62
C PRO A 324 8.13 -4.72 8.32
N VAL A 325 7.08 -5.12 9.04
CA VAL A 325 5.73 -4.58 8.90
C VAL A 325 5.33 -3.92 10.21
N ILE A 326 4.86 -2.67 10.15
CA ILE A 326 4.36 -1.92 11.30
C ILE A 326 2.97 -1.40 10.97
N ALA A 327 1.99 -1.72 11.81
CA ALA A 327 0.63 -1.18 11.73
C ALA A 327 0.47 -0.05 12.75
N ILE A 328 0.05 1.13 12.28
CA ILE A 328 -0.30 2.27 13.14
C ILE A 328 -1.81 2.23 13.39
N GLU A 329 -2.20 1.97 14.64
CA GLU A 329 -3.59 1.91 15.09
C GLU A 329 -3.95 3.10 16.03
N ARG A 330 -5.23 3.47 16.11
CA ARG A 330 -5.75 4.62 16.90
C ARG A 330 -5.16 4.70 18.33
N GLN A 331 -4.44 5.80 18.58
CA GLN A 331 -4.01 6.33 19.89
C GLN A 331 -3.38 5.34 20.87
N THR A 332 -2.07 5.12 20.74
CA THR A 332 -0.99 5.56 21.64
C THR A 332 0.29 5.33 20.85
N ASN A 333 1.28 6.23 20.89
CA ASN A 333 2.58 5.98 20.26
C ASN A 333 3.43 5.11 21.21
N PRO A 334 3.58 3.78 21.02
CA PRO A 334 4.88 3.18 21.17
C PRO A 334 5.73 3.66 19.98
N ASN A 335 6.98 4.02 20.23
CA ASN A 335 7.96 4.25 19.16
C ASN A 335 8.23 2.91 18.47
N ASP A 336 7.31 2.45 17.61
CA ASP A 336 7.51 1.19 16.91
C ASP A 336 8.74 1.32 16.03
N ALA A 337 9.61 0.31 16.18
CA ALA A 337 10.94 0.33 15.63
C ALA A 337 11.13 -0.88 14.73
N ALA A 338 11.59 -0.61 13.51
CA ALA A 338 12.07 -1.62 12.58
C ALA A 338 13.59 -1.56 12.50
N THR A 339 14.21 -2.72 12.25
CA THR A 339 15.63 -2.78 11.88
C THR A 339 15.76 -3.42 10.51
N VAL A 340 16.55 -2.78 9.65
CA VAL A 340 16.98 -3.33 8.37
C VAL A 340 18.51 -3.38 8.41
N SER A 341 19.11 -4.51 8.02
CA SER A 341 20.56 -4.69 8.08
C SER A 341 21.15 -5.00 6.72
N ASN A 342 22.37 -4.52 6.46
CA ASN A 342 23.21 -5.08 5.39
C ASN A 342 24.17 -6.08 5.98
N VAL A 343 24.18 -7.29 5.41
CA VAL A 343 25.14 -8.35 5.73
C VAL A 343 26.16 -8.40 4.61
N TYR A 344 27.35 -7.86 4.87
CA TYR A 344 28.47 -7.82 3.94
C TYR A 344 29.24 -9.16 3.92
N LEU A 345 29.62 -9.59 2.72
CA LEU A 345 30.43 -10.78 2.47
C LEU A 345 31.92 -10.46 2.29
N ASP A 346 32.22 -9.24 1.83
CA ASP A 346 33.55 -8.65 1.81
C ASP A 346 33.50 -7.25 2.44
N VAL A 347 34.62 -6.81 3.02
CA VAL A 347 34.70 -5.50 3.68
C VAL A 347 34.91 -4.43 2.61
N PRO A 348 33.95 -3.50 2.40
CA PRO A 348 34.09 -2.45 1.39
C PRO A 348 35.15 -1.41 1.78
N GLU A 349 35.54 -0.58 0.81
CA GLU A 349 36.44 0.54 1.08
C GLU A 349 35.81 1.51 2.10
N GLY A 350 36.56 1.86 3.15
CA GLY A 350 36.07 2.76 4.19
C GLY A 350 35.28 2.09 5.31
N TYR A 351 35.24 0.76 5.37
CA TYR A 351 34.62 -0.02 6.44
C TYR A 351 35.66 -0.82 7.23
N TYR A 352 35.31 -1.19 8.47
CA TYR A 352 36.19 -1.93 9.38
C TYR A 352 35.39 -2.86 10.31
N GLN A 353 35.99 -3.99 10.70
CA GLN A 353 35.35 -5.01 11.56
C GLN A 353 35.53 -4.74 13.06
N GLU A 354 36.43 -3.82 13.42
CA GLU A 354 36.67 -3.40 14.79
C GLU A 354 36.16 -1.96 14.98
N GLU A 355 35.65 -1.66 16.17
CA GLU A 355 35.19 -0.32 16.52
C GLU A 355 36.36 0.67 16.39
N PRO A 356 36.20 1.78 15.65
CA PRO A 356 37.28 2.75 15.50
C PRO A 356 37.62 3.33 16.87
N GLY A 357 38.88 3.20 17.28
CA GLY A 357 39.37 3.78 18.53
C GLY A 357 39.15 5.29 18.55
N THR A 358 38.77 5.84 19.71
CA THR A 358 38.80 7.29 19.93
C THR A 358 40.21 7.80 19.65
N PRO A 359 40.39 8.89 18.87
CA PRO A 359 41.71 9.46 18.67
C PRO A 359 42.34 9.78 20.03
N ASP A 360 43.44 9.10 20.38
CA ASP A 360 44.20 9.42 21.58
C ASP A 360 44.66 10.88 21.49
N GLU A 361 44.19 11.72 22.42
CA GLU A 361 44.79 13.02 22.67
C GLU A 361 46.26 12.75 23.04
N GLN A 362 47.15 13.14 22.12
CA GLN A 362 48.57 12.93 22.20
C GLN A 362 49.18 13.74 23.35
N ASN A 363 49.09 13.21 24.58
CA ASN A 363 49.76 13.78 25.74
C ASN A 363 51.24 13.40 25.72
N ASN A 364 52.02 14.25 25.05
CA ASN A 364 53.45 14.39 25.27
C ASN A 364 53.71 14.80 26.73
N SER A 365 54.14 13.88 27.60
CA SER A 365 55.02 14.26 28.70
C SER A 365 55.84 13.09 29.27
N THR A 366 57.12 13.12 28.89
CA THR A 366 58.32 12.97 29.72
C THR A 366 58.35 11.95 30.88
N THR A 367 59.21 10.95 30.68
CA THR A 367 59.91 10.10 31.64
C THR A 367 59.97 10.59 33.10
N THR A 368 59.55 9.76 34.06
CA THR A 368 60.31 9.57 35.31
C THR A 368 60.20 8.12 35.79
N ARG A 369 61.37 7.49 35.92
CA ARG A 369 61.60 6.12 36.37
C ARG A 369 61.55 6.07 37.90
N LYS A 370 60.78 5.16 38.48
CA LYS A 370 61.00 4.64 39.86
C LYS A 370 60.66 3.15 39.93
N THR A 371 61.65 2.38 40.33
CA THR A 371 61.63 0.93 40.56
C THR A 371 61.18 0.65 42.00
N THR A 372 60.40 -0.41 42.27
CA THR A 372 60.81 -1.68 42.92
C THR A 372 59.61 -2.49 43.48
N THR A 373 59.59 -3.80 43.16
CA THR A 373 59.11 -5.02 43.90
C THR A 373 57.63 -5.41 44.06
N THR A 374 57.28 -6.47 43.31
CA THR A 374 56.55 -7.75 43.58
C THR A 374 55.63 -7.91 44.80
N THR A 375 54.38 -8.37 44.60
CA THR A 375 53.84 -9.66 45.13
C THR A 375 52.53 -10.07 44.44
N GLU A 376 52.26 -11.37 44.35
CA GLU A 376 51.12 -12.05 43.72
C GLU A 376 49.75 -11.87 44.41
N ARG A 377 48.71 -12.21 43.63
CA ARG A 377 47.47 -12.98 43.95
C ARG A 377 46.10 -12.28 43.92
N ASP A 378 45.24 -12.99 43.18
CA ASP A 378 43.80 -13.25 43.33
C ASP A 378 42.72 -12.30 42.76
N ARG A 379 42.14 -12.81 41.66
CA ARG A 379 40.77 -12.64 41.15
C ARG A 379 39.70 -12.90 42.23
N ARG A 380 38.76 -11.97 42.41
CA ARG A 380 37.29 -12.17 42.36
C ARG A 380 36.50 -10.94 42.80
N THR A 381 35.51 -10.54 42.00
CA THR A 381 34.23 -9.92 42.41
C THR A 381 33.21 -10.17 41.27
N THR A 382 32.33 -11.18 41.32
CA THR A 382 30.92 -11.19 41.82
C THR A 382 30.02 -10.09 41.23
N SER A 383 28.99 -10.46 40.43
CA SER A 383 27.54 -10.37 40.74
C SER A 383 26.82 -10.13 39.40
N ARG A 384 25.64 -10.63 39.01
CA ARG A 384 24.49 -11.31 39.63
C ARG A 384 23.70 -12.02 38.52
N LYS A 385 22.92 -13.04 38.91
CA LYS A 385 22.01 -13.84 38.09
C LYS A 385 20.56 -13.52 38.47
N THR A 386 19.72 -13.26 37.47
CA THR A 386 18.24 -13.42 37.43
C THR A 386 17.98 -13.67 35.93
N GLY A 387 17.61 -14.85 35.47
CA GLY A 387 16.43 -15.61 35.89
C GLY A 387 15.23 -15.01 35.17
N ASP A 388 14.88 -15.53 33.98
CA ASP A 388 13.62 -16.24 33.78
C ASP A 388 13.57 -16.91 32.40
N ASP A 389 13.32 -18.21 32.43
CA ASP A 389 12.98 -19.06 31.31
C ASP A 389 11.51 -18.82 30.96
N ASN A 390 11.19 -18.68 29.67
CA ASN A 390 9.84 -19.04 29.22
C ASN A 390 9.93 -19.84 27.91
N ARG A 391 9.68 -21.14 28.05
CA ARG A 391 9.42 -22.07 26.95
C ARG A 391 8.02 -21.82 26.42
N ILE A 392 7.91 -21.45 25.15
CA ILE A 392 6.69 -21.67 24.37
C ILE A 392 7.03 -22.65 23.25
N LEU A 393 6.48 -23.86 23.41
CA LEU A 393 6.39 -24.90 22.40
C LEU A 393 5.45 -24.43 21.28
N LEU A 394 5.85 -24.54 20.02
CA LEU A 394 4.90 -24.60 18.91
C LEU A 394 5.36 -25.63 17.88
N TRP A 395 4.44 -26.53 17.53
CA TRP A 395 4.60 -27.53 16.49
C TRP A 395 4.22 -26.95 15.12
N GLY A 396 5.03 -27.29 14.10
CA GLY A 396 4.53 -27.76 12.80
C GLY A 396 4.31 -26.71 11.71
N GLY A 397 5.22 -26.70 10.73
CA GLY A 397 5.01 -26.04 9.43
C GLY A 397 6.25 -26.09 8.53
N ILE A 398 6.56 -27.26 7.98
CA ILE A 398 7.63 -27.47 6.97
C ILE A 398 7.17 -26.84 5.63
N LEU A 399 8.10 -26.17 4.92
CA LEU A 399 8.55 -26.42 3.53
C LEU A 399 8.73 -25.14 2.68
N ALA A 400 9.97 -24.63 2.59
CA ALA A 400 10.61 -24.12 1.35
C ALA A 400 12.05 -23.60 1.58
N VAL A 401 13.02 -24.47 1.89
CA VAL A 401 14.48 -24.14 1.94
C VAL A 401 15.25 -24.85 0.81
N ALA A 402 14.62 -25.04 -0.35
CA ALA A 402 15.19 -25.92 -1.38
C ALA A 402 16.22 -25.28 -2.35
N VAL A 403 16.52 -23.98 -2.26
CA VAL A 403 17.44 -23.35 -3.24
C VAL A 403 18.82 -22.99 -2.68
N LEU A 404 18.96 -22.73 -1.38
CA LEU A 404 20.25 -22.29 -0.80
C LEU A 404 21.24 -23.44 -0.53
N GLY A 405 20.77 -24.67 -0.33
CA GLY A 405 21.64 -25.83 -0.08
C GLY A 405 22.45 -26.30 -1.28
N ALA A 406 21.98 -26.07 -2.51
CA ALA A 406 22.64 -26.59 -3.71
C ALA A 406 23.86 -25.75 -4.12
N GLY A 407 23.82 -24.42 -3.91
CA GLY A 407 24.96 -23.54 -4.19
C GLY A 407 26.14 -23.76 -3.24
N LEU A 408 25.86 -23.93 -1.94
CA LEU A 408 26.88 -24.06 -0.90
C LEU A 408 27.70 -25.37 -1.01
N VAL A 409 27.07 -26.46 -1.45
CA VAL A 409 27.73 -27.76 -1.63
C VAL A 409 28.67 -27.78 -2.85
N LEU A 410 28.38 -26.99 -3.88
CA LEU A 410 29.21 -26.92 -5.08
C LEU A 410 30.50 -26.12 -4.86
N TRP A 411 30.51 -25.12 -3.98
CA TRP A 411 31.71 -24.35 -3.64
C TRP A 411 32.74 -25.21 -2.89
N ARG A 412 32.29 -26.04 -1.93
CA ARG A 412 33.15 -26.97 -1.16
C ARG A 412 33.83 -28.06 -2.00
N ARG A 413 33.36 -28.31 -3.23
CA ARG A 413 33.94 -29.33 -4.13
C ARG A 413 35.04 -28.79 -5.05
N LYS A 414 35.21 -27.46 -5.13
CA LYS A 414 36.22 -26.85 -6.01
C LYS A 414 37.55 -26.57 -5.31
N GLU A 415 37.58 -26.60 -3.98
CA GLU A 415 38.79 -26.34 -3.17
C GLU A 415 39.61 -27.61 -2.81
N ASN A 416 39.13 -28.79 -3.21
CA ASN A 416 39.79 -30.08 -2.97
C ASN A 416 40.16 -30.84 -4.26
N ARG A 417 40.60 -30.14 -5.31
CA ARG A 417 41.23 -30.76 -6.48
C ARG A 417 42.51 -30.06 -6.88
#